data_AF-A0A7C6PBD4-F1
#
_entry.id   AF-A0A7C6PBD4-F1
#
_cell.length_a   1.000
_cell.length_b   1.000
_cell.length_c   1.000
_cell.angle_alpha   90.00
_cell.angle_beta   90.00
_cell.angle_gamma   90.00
#
_symmetry.space_group_name_H-M   'P 1'
#
loop_
_entity.id
_entity.type
_entity.pdbx_description
1 polymer ?
#
loop_
_entity_poly.entity_id
_entity_poly.type
_entity_poly.pdbx_seq_one_letter_code
_entity_poly.pdbx_strand_id
1 'polypeptide(L)'
;MVSKAKTGFICDGQQLVYVSYSPEDFEKLWGGGLNTYKDFLLARQREFQHWQEEHFGAWITIVPFDNYDFTNWLKENPLRSHYRDKHASWALWVAQNPEHLERIRARHPLQHYVLKDESLKALLFAWFLPVIVPDSAAMRQLKPTLPQNLIYQIRQELIFRILQPLPEFHRISSLRGYGVTILLGDRLIYPNVIDRISEQVEQSLISSWENSSPPYINLSDSNHISINPHWCYPRIAILCLPLVVLGCGFDCETVTVRLSRAECGDLPLKTWTSYFHTLGVDLYPERGADFAIAGFTKHIHNEIKRDLPPDQELDQPQRPQYIRRIK
;
A
#
# COMPACT_ATOMS: atom_id res chain seq x y z
N MET A 1 -18.82 13.55 -20.57
CA MET A 1 -19.56 12.38 -20.05
C MET A 1 -19.02 12.07 -18.66
N VAL A 2 -19.88 11.78 -17.67
CA VAL A 2 -19.43 11.31 -16.34
C VAL A 2 -18.92 9.88 -16.49
N SER A 3 -17.83 9.49 -15.80
CA SER A 3 -17.38 8.10 -15.84
C SER A 3 -18.44 7.21 -15.19
N LYS A 4 -18.66 6.00 -15.72
CA LYS A 4 -19.68 5.06 -15.20
C LYS A 4 -19.58 4.83 -13.69
N ALA A 5 -18.36 4.78 -13.14
CA ALA A 5 -18.11 4.65 -11.70
C ALA A 5 -18.51 5.89 -10.88
N LYS A 6 -18.52 7.09 -11.46
CA LYS A 6 -18.91 8.35 -10.82
C LYS A 6 -20.41 8.67 -10.97
N THR A 7 -21.12 7.92 -11.82
CA THR A 7 -22.55 8.13 -12.06
C THR A 7 -23.39 7.76 -10.85
N GLY A 8 -24.38 8.57 -10.51
CA GLY A 8 -25.32 8.29 -9.42
C GLY A 8 -24.76 8.57 -8.03
N PHE A 9 -23.91 9.58 -7.87
CA PHE A 9 -23.50 10.13 -6.56
C PHE A 9 -23.97 11.58 -6.45
N ILE A 10 -24.54 11.95 -5.31
CA ILE A 10 -24.93 13.33 -5.00
C ILE A 10 -24.98 13.54 -3.50
N CYS A 11 -24.53 14.71 -3.06
CA CYS A 11 -24.68 15.17 -1.68
C CYS A 11 -25.57 16.42 -1.66
N ASP A 12 -26.58 16.44 -0.80
CA ASP A 12 -27.48 17.61 -0.60
C ASP A 12 -27.13 18.43 0.65
N GLY A 13 -25.92 18.23 1.18
CA GLY A 13 -25.38 18.91 2.35
C GLY A 13 -25.47 18.07 3.63
N GLN A 14 -26.58 17.37 3.85
CA GLN A 14 -26.76 16.49 5.01
C GLN A 14 -26.79 15.00 4.64
N GLN A 15 -27.17 14.69 3.40
CA GLN A 15 -27.33 13.32 2.93
C GLN A 15 -26.42 13.07 1.73
N LEU A 16 -25.61 12.01 1.82
CA LEU A 16 -24.88 11.45 0.70
C LEU A 16 -25.71 10.33 0.09
N VAL A 17 -26.30 10.59 -1.08
CA VAL A 17 -27.11 9.63 -1.82
C VAL A 17 -26.26 8.98 -2.90
N TYR A 18 -26.31 7.65 -2.99
CA TYR A 18 -25.71 6.96 -4.13
C TYR A 18 -26.55 5.78 -4.64
N VAL A 19 -26.43 5.55 -5.95
CA VAL A 19 -27.15 4.49 -6.66
C VAL A 19 -26.38 3.18 -6.63
N SER A 20 -27.03 2.09 -6.24
CA SER A 20 -26.50 0.73 -6.43
C SER A 20 -27.10 0.11 -7.69
N TYR A 21 -26.29 -0.56 -8.50
CA TYR A 21 -26.72 -1.21 -9.73
C TYR A 21 -26.54 -2.72 -9.58
N SER A 22 -27.47 -3.49 -10.12
CA SER A 22 -27.30 -4.94 -10.27
C SER A 22 -26.39 -5.30 -11.45
N PRO A 23 -25.88 -6.55 -11.55
CA PRO A 23 -25.20 -7.02 -12.75
C PRO A 23 -26.03 -6.82 -14.01
N GLU A 24 -27.33 -7.09 -13.93
CA GLU A 24 -28.28 -6.99 -15.04
C GLU A 24 -28.50 -5.52 -15.46
N ASP A 25 -28.59 -4.60 -14.49
CA ASP A 25 -28.68 -3.17 -14.78
C ASP A 25 -27.40 -2.65 -15.40
N PHE A 26 -26.25 -3.08 -14.87
CA PHE A 26 -24.94 -2.70 -15.39
C PHE A 26 -24.78 -3.13 -16.85
N GLU A 27 -25.12 -4.38 -17.16
CA GLU A 27 -25.05 -4.93 -18.52
C GLU A 27 -25.98 -4.15 -19.47
N LYS A 28 -27.21 -3.85 -19.05
CA LYS A 28 -28.16 -3.07 -19.87
C LYS A 28 -27.70 -1.63 -20.12
N LEU A 29 -27.13 -0.97 -19.11
CA LEU A 29 -26.77 0.44 -19.17
C LEU A 29 -25.44 0.70 -19.88
N TRP A 30 -24.43 -0.14 -19.62
CA TRP A 30 -23.06 0.11 -20.06
C TRP A 30 -22.43 -1.04 -20.85
N GLY A 31 -23.10 -2.19 -20.93
CA GLY A 31 -22.56 -3.40 -21.55
C GLY A 31 -21.41 -4.02 -20.77
N GLY A 32 -21.08 -5.27 -21.13
CA GLY A 32 -19.99 -6.04 -20.55
C GLY A 32 -20.47 -7.15 -19.61
N GLY A 33 -19.58 -8.11 -19.35
CA GLY A 33 -19.89 -9.27 -18.52
C GLY A 33 -19.55 -9.08 -17.04
N LEU A 34 -19.68 -10.18 -16.28
CA LEU A 34 -19.47 -10.24 -14.83
C LEU A 34 -18.12 -9.66 -14.37
N ASN A 35 -17.04 -9.91 -15.11
CA ASN A 35 -15.72 -9.38 -14.75
C ASN A 35 -15.67 -7.85 -14.80
N THR A 36 -16.22 -7.25 -15.86
CA THR A 36 -16.32 -5.79 -16.00
C THR A 36 -17.21 -5.20 -14.90
N TYR A 37 -18.26 -5.91 -14.50
CA TYR A 37 -19.11 -5.51 -13.39
C TYR A 37 -18.38 -5.54 -12.04
N LYS A 38 -17.58 -6.57 -11.76
CA LYS A 38 -16.73 -6.64 -10.56
C LYS A 38 -15.73 -5.47 -10.50
N ASP A 39 -15.09 -5.14 -11.62
CA ASP A 39 -14.20 -3.97 -11.71
C ASP A 39 -14.96 -2.66 -11.48
N PHE A 40 -16.18 -2.56 -12.02
CA PHE A 40 -17.06 -1.42 -11.78
C PHE A 40 -17.43 -1.27 -10.30
N LEU A 41 -17.76 -2.36 -9.61
CA LEU A 41 -18.07 -2.33 -8.17
C LEU A 41 -16.88 -1.82 -7.34
N LEU A 42 -15.66 -2.27 -7.65
CA LEU A 42 -14.44 -1.79 -6.98
C LEU A 42 -14.14 -0.32 -7.27
N ALA A 43 -14.30 0.10 -8.53
CA ALA A 43 -14.18 1.51 -8.89
C ALA A 43 -15.20 2.37 -8.13
N ARG A 44 -16.46 1.90 -8.05
CA ARG A 44 -17.51 2.56 -7.27
C ARG A 44 -17.20 2.63 -5.78
N GLN A 45 -16.58 1.60 -5.20
CA GLN A 45 -16.19 1.63 -3.78
C GLN A 45 -15.16 2.72 -3.51
N ARG A 46 -14.15 2.87 -4.38
CA ARG A 46 -13.13 3.91 -4.26
C ARG A 46 -13.74 5.31 -4.40
N GLU A 47 -14.65 5.49 -5.36
CA GLU A 47 -15.39 6.74 -5.50
C GLU A 47 -16.25 7.01 -4.25
N PHE A 48 -16.97 6.01 -3.73
CA PHE A 48 -17.76 6.17 -2.52
C PHE A 48 -16.91 6.58 -1.31
N GLN A 49 -15.73 5.98 -1.12
CA GLN A 49 -14.78 6.37 -0.06
C GLN A 49 -14.35 7.83 -0.22
N HIS A 50 -14.04 8.27 -1.44
CA HIS A 50 -13.70 9.66 -1.72
C HIS A 50 -14.84 10.63 -1.34
N TRP A 51 -16.10 10.30 -1.70
CA TRP A 51 -17.27 11.09 -1.31
C TRP A 51 -17.51 11.09 0.20
N GLN A 52 -17.24 9.99 0.90
CA GLN A 52 -17.35 9.92 2.37
C GLN A 52 -16.31 10.81 3.07
N GLU A 53 -15.09 10.87 2.53
CA GLU A 53 -14.03 11.76 3.04
C GLU A 53 -14.36 13.23 2.77
N GLU A 54 -14.83 13.56 1.57
CA GLU A 54 -15.22 14.93 1.18
C GLU A 54 -16.44 15.43 1.98
N HIS A 55 -17.39 14.55 2.27
CA HIS A 55 -18.63 14.85 2.99
C HIS A 55 -18.70 14.12 4.33
N PHE A 56 -17.63 14.24 5.12
CA PHE A 56 -17.56 13.60 6.44
C PHE A 56 -18.75 14.01 7.32
N GLY A 57 -19.45 13.02 7.88
CA GLY A 57 -20.62 13.21 8.73
C GLY A 57 -21.98 13.27 8.00
N ALA A 58 -22.00 13.19 6.67
CA ALA A 58 -23.25 13.09 5.92
C ALA A 58 -23.94 11.71 6.12
N TRP A 59 -25.27 11.72 6.18
CA TRP A 59 -26.08 10.50 6.26
C TRP A 59 -26.07 9.76 4.93
N ILE A 60 -25.59 8.51 4.93
CA ILE A 60 -25.46 7.72 3.70
C ILE A 60 -26.80 7.08 3.36
N THR A 61 -27.27 7.28 2.12
CA THR A 61 -28.49 6.64 1.61
C THR A 61 -28.22 5.93 0.29
N ILE A 62 -28.46 4.62 0.31
CA ILE A 62 -28.32 3.74 -0.84
C ILE A 62 -29.67 3.60 -1.53
N VAL A 63 -29.70 3.88 -2.84
CA VAL A 63 -30.89 3.75 -3.69
C VAL A 63 -30.62 2.69 -4.76
N PRO A 64 -31.28 1.52 -4.71
CA PRO A 64 -31.19 0.55 -5.79
C PRO A 64 -31.72 1.12 -7.09
N PHE A 65 -30.97 0.96 -8.19
CA PHE A 65 -31.41 1.41 -9.50
C PHE A 65 -32.65 0.61 -9.95
N ASP A 66 -33.69 1.33 -10.36
CA ASP A 66 -34.90 0.72 -10.90
C ASP A 66 -35.18 1.32 -12.27
N ASN A 67 -34.92 0.54 -13.33
CA ASN A 67 -35.02 1.03 -14.70
C ASN A 67 -36.45 1.50 -15.06
N TYR A 68 -37.48 0.85 -14.52
CA TYR A 68 -38.87 1.22 -14.79
C TYR A 68 -39.21 2.57 -14.15
N ASP A 69 -38.89 2.73 -12.87
CA ASP A 69 -39.09 3.96 -12.10
C ASP A 69 -38.30 5.13 -12.69
N PHE A 70 -37.02 4.91 -13.00
CA PHE A 70 -36.15 5.90 -13.64
C PHE A 70 -36.68 6.37 -15.00
N THR A 71 -37.15 5.43 -15.83
CA THR A 71 -37.69 5.76 -17.16
C THR A 71 -38.98 6.57 -17.05
N ASN A 72 -39.86 6.24 -16.11
CA ASN A 72 -41.09 7.00 -15.89
C ASN A 72 -40.78 8.40 -15.35
N TRP A 73 -39.88 8.50 -14.38
CA TRP A 73 -39.42 9.77 -13.84
C TRP A 73 -38.84 10.69 -14.92
N LEU A 74 -38.06 10.15 -15.87
CA LEU A 74 -37.54 10.93 -17.00
C LEU A 74 -38.64 11.43 -17.95
N LYS A 75 -39.70 10.65 -18.17
CA LYS A 75 -40.86 11.09 -18.98
C LYS A 75 -41.61 12.23 -18.31
N GLU A 76 -41.76 12.17 -16.99
CA GLU A 76 -42.42 13.20 -16.19
C GLU A 76 -41.54 14.46 -16.01
N ASN A 77 -40.21 14.30 -16.10
CA ASN A 77 -39.23 15.38 -15.90
C ASN A 77 -38.34 15.57 -17.13
N PRO A 78 -38.88 15.97 -18.30
CA PRO A 78 -38.14 16.00 -19.56
C PRO A 78 -36.93 16.95 -19.52
N LEU A 79 -36.99 18.04 -18.77
CA LEU A 79 -35.87 18.99 -18.61
C LEU A 79 -34.65 18.37 -17.91
N ARG A 80 -34.87 17.38 -17.03
CA ARG A 80 -33.79 16.67 -16.32
C ARG A 80 -33.06 15.66 -17.23
N SER A 81 -33.60 15.39 -18.41
CA SER A 81 -32.93 14.56 -19.42
C SER A 81 -31.65 15.20 -19.97
N HIS A 82 -31.41 16.49 -19.73
CA HIS A 82 -30.17 17.17 -20.13
C HIS A 82 -29.15 17.29 -19.00
N TYR A 83 -29.48 16.82 -17.79
CA TYR A 83 -28.56 16.91 -16.67
C TYR A 83 -27.35 16.00 -16.87
N ARG A 84 -26.21 16.46 -16.36
CA ARG A 84 -24.93 15.77 -16.47
C ARG A 84 -24.97 14.37 -15.83
N ASP A 85 -25.68 14.24 -14.71
CA ASP A 85 -25.93 12.98 -14.02
C ASP A 85 -27.41 12.84 -13.65
N LYS A 86 -28.16 12.19 -14.55
CA LYS A 86 -29.60 11.97 -14.40
C LYS A 86 -29.89 10.95 -13.30
N HIS A 87 -29.00 9.98 -13.11
CA HIS A 87 -29.18 8.90 -12.15
C HIS A 87 -29.06 9.45 -10.74
N ALA A 88 -28.09 10.33 -10.50
CA ALA A 88 -27.95 11.02 -9.22
C ALA A 88 -29.18 11.89 -8.89
N SER A 89 -29.69 12.60 -9.89
CA SER A 89 -30.87 13.47 -9.75
C SER A 89 -32.16 12.68 -9.45
N TRP A 90 -32.32 11.52 -10.09
CA TRP A 90 -33.41 10.59 -9.80
C TRP A 90 -33.27 10.00 -8.40
N ALA A 91 -32.06 9.56 -8.04
CA ALA A 91 -31.79 8.96 -6.73
C ALA A 91 -32.07 9.93 -5.58
N LEU A 92 -31.71 11.21 -5.72
CA LEU A 92 -32.05 12.24 -4.75
C LEU A 92 -33.57 12.40 -4.60
N TRP A 93 -34.30 12.42 -5.73
CA TRP A 93 -35.76 12.50 -5.71
C TRP A 93 -36.40 11.30 -5.00
N VAL A 94 -35.89 10.09 -5.24
CA VAL A 94 -36.32 8.88 -4.53
C VAL A 94 -35.98 8.98 -3.03
N ALA A 95 -34.76 9.40 -2.69
CA ALA A 95 -34.28 9.47 -1.31
C ALA A 95 -35.05 10.47 -0.45
N GLN A 96 -35.63 11.50 -1.06
CA GLN A 96 -36.49 12.48 -0.41
C GLN A 96 -37.89 11.92 -0.04
N ASN A 97 -38.27 10.75 -0.56
CA ASN A 97 -39.53 10.09 -0.26
C ASN A 97 -39.30 8.69 0.34
N PRO A 98 -39.32 8.55 1.69
CA PRO A 98 -39.02 7.29 2.36
C PRO A 98 -39.91 6.12 1.92
N GLU A 99 -41.21 6.33 1.74
CA GLU A 99 -42.14 5.27 1.31
C GLU A 99 -41.86 4.82 -0.13
N HIS A 100 -41.44 5.73 -1.00
CA HIS A 100 -41.02 5.39 -2.36
C HIS A 100 -39.72 4.58 -2.34
N LEU A 101 -38.72 5.02 -1.56
CA LEU A 101 -37.46 4.33 -1.41
C LEU A 101 -37.66 2.90 -0.90
N GLU A 102 -38.51 2.69 0.11
CA GLU A 102 -38.80 1.35 0.63
C GLU A 102 -39.49 0.46 -0.41
N ARG A 103 -40.39 1.00 -1.25
CA ARG A 103 -40.98 0.25 -2.38
C ARG A 103 -39.95 -0.14 -3.44
N ILE A 104 -38.94 0.71 -3.69
CA ILE A 104 -37.82 0.35 -4.57
C ILE A 104 -36.96 -0.75 -3.93
N ARG A 105 -36.60 -0.60 -2.64
CA ARG A 105 -35.82 -1.61 -1.90
C ARG A 105 -36.51 -2.97 -1.84
N ALA A 106 -37.83 -3.00 -1.68
CA ALA A 106 -38.60 -4.23 -1.69
C ALA A 106 -38.53 -4.96 -3.05
N ARG A 107 -38.41 -4.23 -4.17
CA ARG A 107 -38.23 -4.80 -5.52
C ARG A 107 -36.79 -5.25 -5.79
N HIS A 108 -35.82 -4.65 -5.11
CA HIS A 108 -34.38 -4.91 -5.25
C HIS A 108 -33.76 -5.28 -3.89
N PRO A 109 -34.12 -6.43 -3.30
CA PRO A 109 -33.74 -6.77 -1.93
C PRO A 109 -32.25 -7.11 -1.77
N LEU A 110 -31.54 -7.40 -2.87
CA LEU A 110 -30.14 -7.79 -2.84
C LEU A 110 -29.25 -6.55 -2.93
N GLN A 111 -28.41 -6.36 -1.91
CA GLN A 111 -27.28 -5.45 -2.02
C GLN A 111 -26.10 -6.17 -2.67
N HIS A 112 -25.54 -5.58 -3.71
CA HIS A 112 -24.36 -6.11 -4.36
C HIS A 112 -23.11 -5.62 -3.61
N TYR A 113 -22.35 -6.57 -3.08
CA TYR A 113 -21.17 -6.30 -2.29
C TYR A 113 -19.91 -6.23 -3.15
N VAL A 114 -18.96 -5.42 -2.68
CA VAL A 114 -17.63 -5.33 -3.26
C VAL A 114 -16.73 -6.33 -2.54
N LEU A 115 -16.35 -7.39 -3.25
CA LEU A 115 -15.49 -8.44 -2.68
C LEU A 115 -14.08 -7.89 -2.48
N LYS A 116 -13.66 -7.73 -1.22
CA LYS A 116 -12.28 -7.38 -0.86
C LYS A 116 -11.28 -8.45 -1.33
N ASP A 117 -11.75 -9.67 -1.50
CA ASP A 117 -10.96 -10.87 -1.81
C ASP A 117 -10.27 -10.81 -3.17
N GLU A 118 -10.76 -9.97 -4.09
CA GLU A 118 -10.12 -9.71 -5.38
C GLU A 118 -9.57 -8.28 -5.48
N SER A 119 -9.78 -7.41 -4.50
CA SER A 119 -9.40 -5.98 -4.59
C SER A 119 -7.89 -5.83 -4.55
N LEU A 120 -7.30 -5.29 -5.63
CA LEU A 120 -5.86 -5.09 -5.71
C LEU A 120 -5.41 -4.03 -4.70
N LYS A 121 -4.45 -4.40 -3.86
CA LYS A 121 -3.89 -3.60 -2.77
C LYS A 121 -2.38 -3.69 -2.79
N ALA A 122 -1.72 -2.56 -2.55
CA ALA A 122 -0.29 -2.47 -2.31
C ALA A 122 -0.07 -1.81 -0.94
N LEU A 123 0.87 -2.31 -0.16
CA LEU A 123 1.26 -1.73 1.13
C LEU A 123 2.77 -1.67 1.23
N LEU A 124 3.34 -0.48 1.45
CA LEU A 124 4.76 -0.27 1.65
C LEU A 124 5.15 -0.40 3.13
N PHE A 125 6.14 -1.24 3.37
CA PHE A 125 6.80 -1.45 4.65
C PHE A 125 8.25 -0.97 4.59
N ALA A 126 8.73 -0.51 5.74
CA ALA A 126 10.14 -0.39 6.05
C ALA A 126 10.58 -1.63 6.82
N TRP A 127 11.53 -2.40 6.28
CA TRP A 127 12.23 -3.41 7.04
C TRP A 127 13.49 -2.80 7.65
N PHE A 128 13.53 -2.65 8.97
CA PHE A 128 14.63 -2.01 9.68
C PHE A 128 15.80 -2.96 9.88
N LEU A 129 17.00 -2.50 9.55
CA LEU A 129 18.26 -3.23 9.63
C LEU A 129 19.27 -2.35 10.37
N PRO A 130 19.39 -2.48 11.70
CA PRO A 130 20.43 -1.82 12.46
C PRO A 130 21.79 -2.42 12.10
N VAL A 131 22.74 -1.58 11.70
CA VAL A 131 24.09 -1.99 11.31
C VAL A 131 25.15 -1.19 12.05
N ILE A 132 26.26 -1.84 12.38
CA ILE A 132 27.45 -1.23 12.95
C ILE A 132 28.38 -0.86 11.79
N VAL A 133 28.60 0.44 11.63
CA VAL A 133 29.41 0.99 10.55
C VAL A 133 30.76 1.44 11.14
N PRO A 134 31.89 0.84 10.74
CA PRO A 134 33.17 1.13 11.36
C PRO A 134 33.80 2.44 10.90
N ASP A 135 33.51 2.88 9.67
CA ASP A 135 34.05 4.10 9.09
C ASP A 135 33.18 4.69 7.95
N SER A 136 33.61 5.85 7.46
CA SER A 136 32.92 6.53 6.37
C SER A 136 33.00 5.82 5.01
N ALA A 137 34.00 4.96 4.79
CA ALA A 137 34.15 4.21 3.55
C ALA A 137 33.12 3.07 3.49
N ALA A 138 32.95 2.32 4.59
CA ALA A 138 31.89 1.33 4.76
C ALA A 138 30.50 1.95 4.56
N MET A 139 30.25 3.15 5.11
CA MET A 139 28.99 3.87 4.89
C MET A 139 28.73 4.18 3.41
N ARG A 140 29.77 4.53 2.63
CA ARG A 140 29.64 4.78 1.19
C ARG A 140 29.25 3.53 0.42
N GLN A 141 29.70 2.35 0.86
CA GLN A 141 29.40 1.07 0.20
C GLN A 141 27.94 0.63 0.38
N LEU A 142 27.20 1.22 1.32
CA LEU A 142 25.78 0.95 1.56
C LEU A 142 24.84 1.75 0.63
N LYS A 143 25.37 2.76 -0.07
CA LYS A 143 24.59 3.66 -0.95
C LYS A 143 24.18 3.06 -2.31
N PRO A 144 25.01 2.27 -3.01
CA PRO A 144 24.68 1.73 -4.32
C PRO A 144 23.45 0.83 -4.30
N THR A 145 22.98 0.47 -5.50
CA THR A 145 21.94 -0.55 -5.67
C THR A 145 22.43 -1.90 -5.14
N LEU A 146 21.53 -2.62 -4.49
CA LEU A 146 21.78 -3.96 -4.00
C LEU A 146 21.96 -4.92 -5.19
N PRO A 147 22.88 -5.90 -5.08
CA PRO A 147 23.03 -6.93 -6.09
C PRO A 147 21.69 -7.67 -6.35
N GLN A 148 21.32 -7.86 -7.61
CA GLN A 148 20.03 -8.48 -7.96
C GLN A 148 19.89 -9.91 -7.43
N ASN A 149 20.99 -10.67 -7.38
CA ASN A 149 21.03 -12.01 -6.78
C ASN A 149 20.71 -11.98 -5.28
N LEU A 150 21.18 -10.96 -4.55
CA LEU A 150 20.86 -10.77 -3.14
C LEU A 150 19.36 -10.50 -2.95
N ILE A 151 18.81 -9.56 -3.74
CA ILE A 151 17.38 -9.21 -3.69
C ILE A 151 16.53 -10.46 -3.97
N TYR A 152 16.88 -11.21 -5.02
CA TYR A 152 16.17 -12.44 -5.37
C TYR A 152 16.22 -13.47 -4.23
N GLN A 153 17.40 -13.69 -3.66
CA GLN A 153 17.58 -14.63 -2.55
C GLN A 153 16.73 -14.24 -1.34
N ILE A 154 16.81 -12.98 -0.88
CA ILE A 154 16.01 -12.47 0.23
C ILE A 154 14.52 -12.65 -0.05
N ARG A 155 14.07 -12.29 -1.25
CA ARG A 155 12.66 -12.43 -1.64
C ARG A 155 12.21 -13.89 -1.58
N GLN A 156 12.99 -14.83 -2.11
CA GLN A 156 12.63 -16.25 -2.08
C GLN A 156 12.56 -16.79 -0.65
N GLU A 157 13.49 -16.41 0.21
CA GLU A 157 13.46 -16.80 1.62
C GLU A 157 12.23 -16.22 2.35
N LEU A 158 11.88 -14.95 2.11
CA LEU A 158 10.66 -14.35 2.66
C LEU A 158 9.40 -15.04 2.13
N ILE A 159 9.36 -15.39 0.84
CA ILE A 159 8.21 -16.11 0.27
C ILE A 159 8.07 -17.47 0.94
N PHE A 160 9.17 -18.22 1.02
CA PHE A 160 9.18 -19.56 1.59
C PHE A 160 8.84 -19.57 3.09
N ARG A 161 9.25 -18.57 3.87
CA ARG A 161 9.03 -18.55 5.32
C ARG A 161 7.73 -17.84 5.73
N ILE A 162 7.36 -16.77 5.04
CA ILE A 162 6.25 -15.90 5.44
C ILE A 162 5.01 -16.15 4.58
N LEU A 163 5.16 -16.34 3.27
CA LEU A 163 4.06 -16.42 2.30
C LEU A 163 3.67 -17.85 1.91
N GLN A 164 4.37 -18.90 2.35
CA GLN A 164 4.21 -20.28 1.86
C GLN A 164 2.76 -20.80 1.69
N PRO A 165 1.79 -20.50 2.58
CA PRO A 165 0.42 -21.00 2.41
C PRO A 165 -0.47 -20.10 1.53
N LEU A 166 0.04 -18.96 1.05
CA LEU A 166 -0.74 -17.99 0.27
C LEU A 166 -0.54 -18.24 -1.24
N PRO A 167 -1.59 -17.99 -2.06
CA PRO A 167 -1.47 -18.16 -3.50
C PRO A 167 -0.49 -17.14 -4.09
N GLU A 168 0.20 -17.53 -5.17
CA GLU A 168 1.05 -16.62 -5.93
C GLU A 168 0.21 -15.48 -6.51
N PHE A 169 0.79 -14.27 -6.50
CA PHE A 169 0.15 -13.11 -7.05
C PHE A 169 -0.13 -13.25 -8.55
N HIS A 170 -1.35 -12.87 -8.94
CA HIS A 170 -1.71 -12.72 -10.33
C HIS A 170 -2.72 -11.58 -10.50
N ARG A 171 -2.40 -10.67 -11.41
CA ARG A 171 -3.26 -9.56 -11.77
C ARG A 171 -4.37 -10.02 -12.70
N ILE A 172 -5.61 -9.67 -12.36
CA ILE A 172 -6.82 -9.94 -13.15
C ILE A 172 -7.21 -8.70 -13.96
N SER A 173 -7.10 -7.51 -13.35
CA SER A 173 -7.45 -6.23 -13.98
C SER A 173 -6.63 -5.09 -13.37
N SER A 174 -6.93 -3.84 -13.73
CA SER A 174 -6.32 -2.67 -13.09
C SER A 174 -6.73 -2.48 -11.63
N LEU A 175 -7.82 -3.12 -11.20
CA LEU A 175 -8.41 -3.00 -9.87
C LEU A 175 -8.41 -4.34 -9.11
N ARG A 176 -8.12 -5.45 -9.80
CA ARG A 176 -8.23 -6.79 -9.23
C ARG A 176 -7.00 -7.65 -9.41
N GLY A 177 -6.77 -8.51 -8.43
CA GLY A 177 -5.80 -9.60 -8.46
C GLY A 177 -6.19 -10.71 -7.49
N TYR A 178 -5.50 -11.84 -7.58
CA TYR A 178 -5.54 -12.90 -6.57
C TYR A 178 -4.14 -13.15 -6.04
N GLY A 179 -4.05 -13.72 -4.84
CA GLY A 179 -2.76 -14.04 -4.24
C GLY A 179 -1.97 -12.82 -3.81
N VAL A 180 -0.71 -13.06 -3.46
CA VAL A 180 0.18 -12.03 -2.94
C VAL A 180 1.63 -12.29 -3.32
N THR A 181 2.37 -11.20 -3.45
CA THR A 181 3.81 -11.21 -3.64
C THR A 181 4.44 -10.13 -2.78
N ILE A 182 5.72 -10.31 -2.48
CA ILE A 182 6.56 -9.28 -1.90
C ILE A 182 7.52 -8.77 -2.99
N LEU A 183 7.64 -7.45 -3.06
CA LEU A 183 8.59 -6.73 -3.89
C LEU A 183 9.56 -5.98 -2.99
N LEU A 184 10.85 -6.15 -3.22
CA LEU A 184 11.90 -5.49 -2.43
C LEU A 184 12.45 -4.27 -3.16
N GLY A 185 12.84 -3.25 -2.42
CA GLY A 185 13.59 -2.11 -2.93
C GLY A 185 14.94 -2.51 -3.50
N ASP A 186 15.39 -1.82 -4.53
CA ASP A 186 16.71 -2.02 -5.14
C ASP A 186 17.86 -1.44 -4.31
N ARG A 187 17.59 -0.77 -3.18
CA ARG A 187 18.59 -0.09 -2.35
C ARG A 187 18.13 0.07 -0.91
N LEU A 188 19.09 0.27 -0.02
CA LEU A 188 18.85 0.69 1.36
C LEU A 188 18.59 2.19 1.43
N ILE A 189 17.65 2.60 2.29
CA ILE A 189 17.29 4.01 2.50
C ILE A 189 17.19 4.32 4.01
N TYR A 190 17.07 5.60 4.35
CA TYR A 190 16.75 5.99 5.73
C TYR A 190 15.25 5.85 6.03
N PRO A 191 14.86 5.57 7.29
CA PRO A 191 13.45 5.41 7.67
C PRO A 191 12.53 6.57 7.26
N ASN A 192 13.03 7.81 7.35
CA ASN A 192 12.27 9.02 7.04
C ASN A 192 11.89 9.20 5.57
N VAL A 193 12.44 8.38 4.67
CA VAL A 193 12.14 8.41 3.24
C VAL A 193 10.89 7.57 2.93
N ILE A 194 10.67 6.47 3.65
CA ILE A 194 9.58 5.51 3.39
C ILE A 194 8.21 6.21 3.40
N ASP A 195 7.91 6.97 4.45
CA ASP A 195 6.63 7.68 4.59
C ASP A 195 6.40 8.72 3.48
N ARG A 196 7.47 9.25 2.88
CA ARG A 196 7.37 10.26 1.82
C ARG A 196 7.08 9.65 0.45
N ILE A 197 7.51 8.41 0.23
CA ILE A 197 7.41 7.74 -1.07
C ILE A 197 6.27 6.73 -1.14
N SER A 198 5.64 6.39 -0.01
CA SER A 198 4.68 5.29 0.09
C SER A 198 3.51 5.41 -0.87
N GLU A 199 2.76 6.52 -0.81
CA GLU A 199 1.57 6.72 -1.64
C GLU A 199 1.93 6.65 -3.13
N GLN A 200 3.02 7.31 -3.54
CA GLN A 200 3.47 7.29 -4.93
C GLN A 200 3.85 5.87 -5.38
N VAL A 201 4.61 5.13 -4.58
CA VAL A 201 5.05 3.77 -4.90
C VAL A 201 3.85 2.81 -4.97
N GLU A 202 2.97 2.85 -3.97
CA GLU A 202 1.77 2.01 -3.91
C GLU A 202 0.85 2.25 -5.12
N GLN A 203 0.55 3.52 -5.44
CA GLN A 203 -0.28 3.87 -6.60
C GLN A 203 0.39 3.51 -7.92
N SER A 204 1.70 3.70 -8.03
CA SER A 204 2.46 3.29 -9.21
C SER A 204 2.34 1.78 -9.44
N LEU A 205 2.49 0.97 -8.39
CA LEU A 205 2.39 -0.48 -8.50
C LEU A 205 0.96 -0.93 -8.83
N ILE A 206 -0.04 -0.37 -8.14
CA ILE A 206 -1.45 -0.67 -8.41
C ILE A 206 -1.80 -0.34 -9.87
N SER A 207 -1.26 0.73 -10.44
CA SER A 207 -1.56 1.13 -11.82
C SER A 207 -0.76 0.34 -12.86
N SER A 208 0.54 0.16 -12.66
CA SER A 208 1.47 -0.28 -13.72
C SER A 208 2.03 -1.70 -13.57
N TRP A 209 1.96 -2.32 -12.39
CA TRP A 209 2.64 -3.59 -12.14
C TRP A 209 1.95 -4.80 -12.77
N GLU A 210 2.61 -5.47 -13.70
CA GLU A 210 2.08 -6.65 -14.38
C GLU A 210 2.74 -7.95 -13.89
N ASN A 211 2.14 -9.10 -14.22
CA ASN A 211 2.66 -10.41 -13.81
C ASN A 211 4.07 -10.71 -14.35
N SER A 212 4.45 -10.07 -15.47
CA SER A 212 5.77 -10.18 -16.10
C SER A 212 6.78 -9.15 -15.58
N SER A 213 6.39 -8.27 -14.66
CA SER A 213 7.26 -7.22 -14.13
C SER A 213 8.39 -7.81 -13.26
N PRO A 214 9.58 -7.17 -13.20
CA PRO A 214 10.71 -7.65 -12.40
C PRO A 214 10.34 -7.77 -10.93
N PRO A 215 10.83 -8.73 -10.13
CA PRO A 215 10.36 -8.94 -8.75
C PRO A 215 10.87 -7.92 -7.69
N TYR A 216 11.21 -6.69 -8.09
CA TYR A 216 11.78 -5.65 -7.24
C TYR A 216 11.36 -4.24 -7.69
N ILE A 217 11.34 -3.28 -6.77
CA ILE A 217 11.03 -1.89 -7.07
C ILE A 217 12.30 -1.07 -7.26
N ASN A 218 12.36 -0.31 -8.34
CA ASN A 218 13.45 0.62 -8.59
C ASN A 218 13.14 1.96 -7.91
N LEU A 219 14.00 2.39 -6.99
CA LEU A 219 13.81 3.63 -6.25
C LEU A 219 14.64 4.74 -6.87
N SER A 220 14.09 5.96 -6.87
CA SER A 220 14.81 7.12 -7.38
C SER A 220 16.15 7.35 -6.66
N ASP A 221 17.16 7.76 -7.41
CA ASP A 221 18.49 8.10 -6.88
C ASP A 221 18.47 9.22 -5.85
N SER A 222 17.42 10.05 -5.82
CA SER A 222 17.25 11.10 -4.80
C SER A 222 16.98 10.54 -3.39
N ASN A 223 16.58 9.28 -3.27
CA ASN A 223 16.20 8.63 -2.01
C ASN A 223 17.37 7.94 -1.29
N HIS A 224 18.60 8.26 -1.69
CA HIS A 224 19.80 7.58 -1.20
C HIS A 224 20.21 7.98 0.21
N ILE A 225 20.97 7.10 0.85
CA ILE A 225 21.63 7.33 2.13
C ILE A 225 22.61 8.50 2.00
N SER A 226 22.27 9.62 2.64
CA SER A 226 23.17 10.79 2.77
C SER A 226 24.19 10.56 3.89
N ILE A 227 25.45 10.87 3.61
CA ILE A 227 26.54 10.78 4.59
C ILE A 227 26.67 12.11 5.31
N ASN A 228 26.55 12.09 6.63
CA ASN A 228 26.77 13.28 7.43
C ASN A 228 28.28 13.40 7.75
N PRO A 229 28.94 14.50 7.36
CA PRO A 229 30.38 14.69 7.60
C PRO A 229 30.74 14.84 9.08
N HIS A 230 29.77 15.10 9.95
CA HIS A 230 29.97 15.26 11.40
C HIS A 230 29.81 13.95 12.18
N TRP A 231 29.58 12.83 11.51
CA TRP A 231 29.48 11.53 12.18
C TRP A 231 30.85 11.07 12.70
N CYS A 232 30.88 10.70 13.97
CA CYS A 232 31.98 9.95 14.55
C CYS A 232 31.73 8.45 14.32
N TYR A 233 32.78 7.71 13.99
CA TYR A 233 32.74 6.27 13.76
C TYR A 233 33.66 5.57 14.79
N PRO A 234 33.42 4.29 15.15
CA PRO A 234 32.29 3.45 14.72
C PRO A 234 30.94 3.98 15.23
N ARG A 235 29.85 3.64 14.54
CA ARG A 235 28.49 4.05 14.92
C ARG A 235 27.44 3.03 14.53
N ILE A 236 26.29 3.07 15.19
CA ILE A 236 25.11 2.33 14.73
C ILE A 236 24.30 3.20 13.77
N ALA A 237 23.96 2.65 12.61
CA ALA A 237 23.04 3.24 11.65
C ALA A 237 21.81 2.34 11.51
N ILE A 238 20.61 2.93 11.56
CA ILE A 238 19.36 2.21 11.32
C ILE A 238 18.98 2.46 9.86
N LEU A 239 19.20 1.45 9.01
CA LEU A 239 18.85 1.48 7.60
C LEU A 239 17.52 0.75 7.38
N CYS A 240 16.87 1.02 6.26
CA CYS A 240 15.65 0.32 5.86
C CYS A 240 15.80 -0.28 4.48
N LEU A 241 15.32 -1.51 4.30
CA LEU A 241 14.96 -2.04 2.99
C LEU A 241 13.46 -1.78 2.76
N PRO A 242 13.07 -1.00 1.74
CA PRO A 242 11.68 -0.87 1.34
C PRO A 242 11.13 -2.21 0.88
N LEU A 243 9.95 -2.57 1.36
CA LEU A 243 9.31 -3.85 1.05
C LEU A 243 7.84 -3.57 0.74
N VAL A 244 7.37 -3.88 -0.46
CA VAL A 244 5.96 -3.76 -0.82
C VAL A 244 5.31 -5.12 -0.82
N VAL A 245 4.18 -5.22 -0.13
CA VAL A 245 3.24 -6.34 -0.26
C VAL A 245 2.21 -5.95 -1.32
N LEU A 246 2.16 -6.68 -2.44
CA LEU A 246 1.22 -6.47 -3.54
C LEU A 246 0.36 -7.72 -3.71
N GLY A 247 -0.96 -7.55 -3.75
CA GLY A 247 -1.87 -8.69 -3.79
C GLY A 247 -3.33 -8.30 -3.71
N CYS A 248 -4.20 -9.28 -3.46
CA CYS A 248 -5.56 -8.98 -3.09
C CYS A 248 -5.64 -8.46 -1.64
N GLY A 249 -6.70 -7.73 -1.31
CA GLY A 249 -6.83 -7.03 -0.04
C GLY A 249 -6.67 -7.95 1.17
N PHE A 250 -7.31 -9.12 1.13
CA PHE A 250 -7.28 -10.11 2.21
C PHE A 250 -5.89 -10.73 2.41
N ASP A 251 -5.22 -11.13 1.32
CA ASP A 251 -3.89 -11.73 1.40
C ASP A 251 -2.84 -10.70 1.85
N CYS A 252 -2.95 -9.45 1.38
CA CYS A 252 -2.11 -8.34 1.86
C CYS A 252 -2.26 -8.10 3.36
N GLU A 253 -3.50 -8.12 3.88
CA GLU A 253 -3.76 -8.01 5.33
C GLU A 253 -3.16 -9.18 6.10
N THR A 254 -3.29 -10.40 5.56
CA THR A 254 -2.69 -11.60 6.16
C THR A 254 -1.16 -11.50 6.23
N VAL A 255 -0.51 -11.08 5.14
CA VAL A 255 0.96 -10.87 5.12
C VAL A 255 1.38 -9.77 6.08
N THR A 256 0.60 -8.68 6.18
CA THR A 256 0.87 -7.59 7.13
C THR A 256 0.93 -8.11 8.57
N VAL A 257 -0.05 -8.92 8.97
CA VAL A 257 -0.08 -9.53 10.31
C VAL A 257 1.12 -10.47 10.51
N ARG A 258 1.52 -11.23 9.48
CA ARG A 258 2.67 -12.13 9.58
C ARG A 258 4.00 -11.37 9.70
N LEU A 259 4.20 -10.33 8.90
CA LEU A 259 5.41 -9.49 8.97
C LEU A 259 5.53 -8.81 10.34
N SER A 260 4.43 -8.26 10.88
CA SER A 260 4.43 -7.62 12.21
C SER A 260 4.70 -8.58 13.37
N ARG A 261 4.65 -9.90 13.14
CA ARG A 261 4.90 -10.95 14.13
C ARG A 261 6.14 -11.78 13.80
N ALA A 262 6.86 -11.45 12.74
CA ALA A 262 8.02 -12.21 12.33
C ALA A 262 9.12 -12.05 13.38
N GLU A 263 9.72 -13.15 13.80
CA GLU A 263 10.89 -13.13 14.67
C GLU A 263 12.17 -13.17 13.83
N CYS A 264 13.32 -12.87 14.44
CA CYS A 264 14.62 -12.93 13.76
C CYS A 264 14.89 -14.29 13.10
N GLY A 265 14.37 -15.37 13.68
CA GLY A 265 14.47 -16.74 13.14
C GLY A 265 13.69 -16.96 11.84
N ASP A 266 12.66 -16.16 11.57
CA ASP A 266 11.79 -16.28 10.39
C ASP A 266 12.34 -15.53 9.17
N LEU A 267 13.40 -14.76 9.36
CA LEU A 267 13.90 -13.80 8.37
C LEU A 267 15.26 -14.24 7.81
N PRO A 268 15.60 -13.85 6.57
CA PRO A 268 16.88 -14.17 5.94
C PRO A 268 18.04 -13.33 6.49
N LEU A 269 18.19 -13.28 7.82
CA LEU A 269 19.23 -12.51 8.49
C LEU A 269 20.64 -13.03 8.15
N LYS A 270 20.81 -14.35 7.96
CA LYS A 270 22.11 -14.91 7.53
C LYS A 270 22.56 -14.36 6.17
N THR A 271 21.62 -14.18 5.25
CA THR A 271 21.85 -13.58 3.93
C THR A 271 22.26 -12.12 4.08
N TRP A 272 21.59 -11.37 4.96
CA TRP A 272 21.98 -10.00 5.30
C TRP A 272 23.36 -9.90 5.97
N THR A 273 23.62 -10.71 7.00
CA THR A 273 24.92 -10.76 7.68
C THR A 273 26.04 -11.04 6.70
N SER A 274 25.85 -12.00 5.80
CA SER A 274 26.87 -12.34 4.78
C SER A 274 27.12 -11.15 3.85
N TYR A 275 26.07 -10.49 3.38
CA TYR A 275 26.19 -9.30 2.54
C TYR A 275 26.90 -8.15 3.27
N PHE A 276 26.47 -7.77 4.46
CA PHE A 276 27.08 -6.67 5.21
C PHE A 276 28.54 -6.95 5.54
N HIS A 277 28.88 -8.20 5.90
CA HIS A 277 30.26 -8.60 6.17
C HIS A 277 31.16 -8.37 4.94
N THR A 278 30.67 -8.60 3.71
CA THR A 278 31.46 -8.28 2.50
C THR A 278 31.78 -6.79 2.32
N LEU A 279 31.04 -5.92 2.99
CA LEU A 279 31.22 -4.46 2.96
C LEU A 279 32.02 -3.93 4.17
N GLY A 280 32.49 -4.83 5.05
CA GLY A 280 33.07 -4.45 6.34
C GLY A 280 32.05 -3.79 7.26
N VAL A 281 30.77 -4.17 7.17
CA VAL A 281 29.68 -3.69 8.02
C VAL A 281 29.12 -4.89 8.78
N ASP A 282 28.74 -4.71 10.04
CA ASP A 282 28.12 -5.79 10.81
C ASP A 282 26.62 -5.51 11.01
N LEU A 283 25.79 -6.51 10.77
CA LEU A 283 24.39 -6.46 11.21
C LEU A 283 24.35 -6.56 12.73
N TYR A 284 23.59 -5.69 13.39
CA TYR A 284 23.49 -5.73 14.84
C TYR A 284 22.88 -7.08 15.29
N PRO A 285 23.50 -7.81 16.24
CA PRO A 285 23.05 -9.14 16.63
C PRO A 285 21.60 -9.15 17.12
N GLU A 286 20.85 -10.21 16.77
CA GLU A 286 19.46 -10.43 17.22
C GLU A 286 18.50 -9.28 16.89
N ARG A 287 18.85 -8.46 15.90
CA ARG A 287 18.00 -7.38 15.37
C ARG A 287 17.75 -7.57 13.87
N GLY A 288 16.79 -6.82 13.37
CA GLY A 288 16.35 -6.91 11.98
C GLY A 288 15.05 -7.69 11.80
N ALA A 289 14.21 -7.78 12.84
CA ALA A 289 12.84 -8.29 12.72
C ALA A 289 11.77 -7.19 12.69
N ASP A 290 12.19 -5.94 12.86
CA ASP A 290 11.27 -4.83 12.97
C ASP A 290 10.79 -4.40 11.58
N PHE A 291 9.47 -4.44 11.40
CA PHE A 291 8.78 -3.92 10.24
C PHE A 291 7.87 -2.78 10.67
N ALA A 292 7.83 -1.69 9.90
CA ALA A 292 6.80 -0.68 10.05
C ALA A 292 6.14 -0.43 8.71
N ILE A 293 4.81 -0.45 8.70
CA ILE A 293 4.04 0.08 7.58
C ILE A 293 4.30 1.59 7.46
N ALA A 294 4.29 2.11 6.23
CA ALA A 294 4.42 3.54 6.00
C ALA A 294 3.39 4.35 6.82
N GLY A 295 3.81 5.50 7.34
CA GLY A 295 3.06 6.32 8.29
C GLY A 295 3.42 6.03 9.76
N PHE A 296 4.00 4.87 10.07
CA PHE A 296 4.43 4.49 11.42
C PHE A 296 5.95 4.35 11.57
N THR A 297 6.72 4.56 10.51
CA THR A 297 8.17 4.29 10.49
C THR A 297 8.94 5.11 11.51
N LYS A 298 8.55 6.36 11.75
CA LYS A 298 9.17 7.23 12.77
C LYS A 298 9.01 6.67 14.19
N HIS A 299 7.86 6.04 14.49
CA HIS A 299 7.60 5.48 15.82
C HIS A 299 8.54 4.30 16.09
N ILE A 300 8.54 3.32 15.18
CA ILE A 300 9.39 2.12 15.26
C ILE A 300 10.87 2.48 15.23
N HIS A 301 11.29 3.44 14.39
CA HIS A 301 12.66 3.93 14.37
C HIS A 301 13.11 4.46 15.75
N ASN A 302 12.27 5.23 16.43
CA ASN A 302 12.60 5.77 17.74
C ASN A 302 12.68 4.68 18.81
N GLU A 303 11.82 3.66 18.72
CA GLU A 303 11.85 2.50 19.62
C GLU A 303 13.16 1.72 19.47
N ILE A 304 13.51 1.33 18.24
CA ILE A 304 14.78 0.65 17.93
C ILE A 304 15.97 1.47 18.44
N LYS A 305 15.97 2.80 18.19
CA LYS A 305 17.05 3.67 18.64
C LYS A 305 17.19 3.74 20.16
N ARG A 306 16.10 3.61 20.91
CA ARG A 306 16.13 3.63 22.39
C ARG A 306 16.72 2.35 22.97
N ASP A 307 16.53 1.23 22.29
CA ASP A 307 17.02 -0.06 22.75
C ASP A 307 18.47 -0.35 22.34
N LEU A 308 19.00 0.39 21.36
CA LEU A 308 20.38 0.26 20.92
C LEU A 308 21.32 1.02 21.86
N PRO A 309 22.52 0.49 22.14
CA PRO A 309 23.50 1.19 22.96
C PRO A 309 23.96 2.47 22.24
N PRO A 310 24.41 3.48 23.00
CA PRO A 310 24.99 4.69 22.43
C PRO A 310 26.26 4.38 21.63
N ASP A 311 26.54 5.16 20.59
CA ASP A 311 27.73 5.00 19.72
C ASP A 311 29.07 4.96 20.49
N GLN A 312 29.11 5.51 21.71
CA GLN A 312 30.31 5.60 22.56
C GLN A 312 30.71 4.26 23.19
N GLU A 313 29.78 3.30 23.26
CA GLU A 313 30.00 1.96 23.81
C GLU A 313 30.50 0.96 22.76
N LEU A 314 30.56 1.36 21.48
CA LEU A 314 31.17 0.56 20.43
C LEU A 314 32.69 0.61 20.60
N ASP A 315 33.34 -0.55 20.68
CA ASP A 315 34.80 -0.68 20.84
C ASP A 315 35.53 0.21 19.82
N GLN A 316 36.06 1.33 20.31
CA GLN A 316 36.87 2.20 19.48
C GLN A 316 38.19 1.46 19.19
N PRO A 317 38.63 1.36 17.93
CA PRO A 317 39.98 0.88 17.66
C PRO A 317 40.95 1.73 18.48
N GLN A 318 41.80 1.09 19.28
CA GLN A 318 42.82 1.78 20.07
C GLN A 318 43.58 2.72 19.13
N ARG A 319 43.39 4.03 19.32
CA ARG A 319 44.13 5.02 18.53
C ARG A 319 45.61 4.68 18.70
N PRO A 320 46.40 4.53 17.60
CA PRO A 320 47.84 4.43 17.77
C PRO A 320 48.27 5.65 18.56
N GLN A 321 48.99 5.42 19.66
CA GLN A 321 49.58 6.51 20.44
C GLN A 321 50.48 7.29 19.49
N TYR A 322 50.00 8.43 18.99
CA TYR A 322 50.84 9.34 18.23
C TYR A 322 52.02 9.68 19.14
N ILE A 323 53.22 9.31 18.69
CA ILE A 323 54.49 9.73 19.27
C ILE A 323 54.39 11.25 19.43
N ARG A 324 54.34 11.71 20.69
CA ARG A 324 54.47 13.13 21.01
C ARG A 324 55.80 13.58 20.41
N ARG A 325 55.76 14.41 19.36
CA ARG A 325 56.94 15.19 18.97
C ARG A 325 57.29 16.07 20.17
N ILE A 326 58.38 15.71 20.84
CA ILE A 326 59.04 16.56 21.82
C ILE A 326 59.51 17.80 21.04
N LYS A 327 59.15 18.98 21.55
CA LYS A 327 59.56 20.28 20.99
C LYS A 327 61.05 20.51 21.17
#